data_AF-A0A9E8MN52-F1
#
_entry.id   AF-A0A9E8MN52-F1
#
_cell.length_a   1.000
_cell.length_b   1.000
_cell.length_c   1.000
_cell.angle_alpha   90.00
_cell.angle_beta   90.00
_cell.angle_gamma   90.00
#
_symmetry.space_group_name_H-M   'P 1'
#
loop_
_entity.id
_entity.type
_entity.pdbx_description
1 polymer ?
#
loop_
_entity_poly.entity_id
_entity_poly.type
_entity_poly.pdbx_seq_one_letter_code
_entity_poly.pdbx_strand_id
1 'polypeptide(L)'
;MSIDLDRLRALLARGAESDDLDFKATWHPGHKADLTELCKDIAAMESLPGGGYIVVGADDRGLPSGLFAPEAVRDFDEQKIRSKVAAVLGEPIDLSAALHRVECNDFLLIGVGPNLDGMRIMSKDGEYGDKTVWRAGDVFVRRGTSSVRWNQHEARGIMERVIAIRKEEWRRDIFETIRVATPVFEPGGFVNVNVEMPAESFGAAVTELIRRDDEVGLDLLLRKTIGNAVTVIDAATGKDARAVASELGAQLDRLDIVAGLSARYSASTTFSRAVEGYRVIYEAADEDFLSQPRRFPLGHREVLMHLYALGAVLVQEKQWEHLADLVRLTPISTHDGYWKSLFRKAEVMVARAGLLKEEEGARSGVIEAAKPVAAHLFDLLGDGQTRDLTNLLVEFDVYRGIASAGKDENVKLGAYTNFALYYAGRAEPAFLTLLDDPVARAALFSGTDTELAAVYRHMNTAAIREAFAFNGWDGFENPRLVSFAGAAEN
;
A
#
# COMPACT_ATOMS: atom_id res chain seq x y z
N MET A 1 16.84 -29.20 -4.01
CA MET A 1 18.04 -28.57 -3.39
C MET A 1 19.32 -29.23 -3.91
N SER A 2 20.48 -28.56 -3.89
CA SER A 2 21.74 -29.24 -4.30
C SER A 2 22.20 -30.22 -3.22
N ILE A 3 22.57 -31.43 -3.62
CA ILE A 3 23.06 -32.51 -2.76
C ILE A 3 24.42 -33.05 -3.26
N ASP A 4 25.23 -32.20 -3.90
CA ASP A 4 26.56 -32.56 -4.38
C ASP A 4 27.61 -32.65 -3.25
N LEU A 5 28.81 -33.12 -3.60
CA LEU A 5 29.92 -33.30 -2.67
C LEU A 5 30.43 -31.97 -2.07
N ASP A 6 30.40 -30.89 -2.86
CA ASP A 6 30.85 -29.57 -2.39
C ASP A 6 29.87 -29.01 -1.36
N ARG A 7 28.58 -29.24 -1.54
CA ARG A 7 27.55 -28.93 -0.56
C ARG A 7 27.77 -29.70 0.73
N LEU A 8 28.04 -31.01 0.66
CA LEU A 8 28.35 -31.81 1.85
C LEU A 8 29.56 -31.23 2.60
N ARG A 9 30.67 -30.94 1.90
CA ARG A 9 31.87 -30.35 2.52
C ARG A 9 31.57 -29.01 3.18
N ALA A 10 30.78 -28.16 2.53
CA ALA A 10 30.38 -26.87 3.08
C ALA A 10 29.53 -27.02 4.36
N LEU A 11 28.65 -28.02 4.42
CA LEU A 11 27.83 -28.30 5.60
C LEU A 11 28.68 -28.84 6.76
N LEU A 12 29.58 -29.80 6.50
CA LEU A 12 30.51 -30.33 7.52
C LEU A 12 31.42 -29.24 8.07
N ALA A 13 31.90 -28.32 7.21
CA ALA A 13 32.75 -27.21 7.60
C ALA A 13 32.09 -26.20 8.54
N ARG A 14 30.75 -26.20 8.69
CA ARG A 14 30.05 -25.36 9.67
C ARG A 14 30.42 -25.73 11.12
N GLY A 15 30.79 -26.99 11.38
CA GLY A 15 31.31 -27.43 12.67
C GLY A 15 30.30 -27.46 13.82
N ALA A 16 29.03 -27.18 13.54
CA ALA A 16 27.92 -27.21 14.49
C ALA A 16 26.59 -27.34 13.75
N GLU A 17 25.59 -27.89 14.43
CA GLU A 17 24.21 -27.88 13.96
C GLU A 17 23.62 -26.46 13.94
N SER A 18 22.70 -26.24 13.01
CA SER A 18 21.92 -25.01 12.89
C SER A 18 20.43 -25.34 12.74
N ASP A 19 19.59 -24.33 12.61
CA ASP A 19 18.17 -24.56 12.32
C ASP A 19 17.95 -25.33 11.01
N ASP A 20 18.73 -25.02 9.98
CA ASP A 20 18.72 -25.64 8.65
C ASP A 20 19.65 -26.86 8.48
N LEU A 21 20.34 -27.32 9.54
CA LEU A 21 21.30 -28.43 9.46
C LEU A 21 21.27 -29.31 10.71
N ASP A 22 21.03 -30.61 10.50
CA ASP A 22 21.00 -31.65 11.51
C ASP A 22 22.09 -32.70 11.23
N PHE A 23 22.88 -33.06 12.24
CA PHE A 23 23.85 -34.13 12.15
C PHE A 23 23.30 -35.39 12.81
N LYS A 24 23.48 -36.52 12.14
CA LYS A 24 23.14 -37.83 12.71
C LYS A 24 24.33 -38.77 12.62
N ALA A 25 24.71 -39.34 13.76
CA ALA A 25 25.84 -40.26 13.81
C ALA A 25 25.60 -41.52 12.96
N THR A 26 24.36 -42.03 12.89
CA THR A 26 23.98 -43.18 12.07
C THR A 26 22.49 -43.16 11.73
N TRP A 27 22.08 -43.93 10.73
CA TRP A 27 20.68 -44.16 10.38
C TRP A 27 20.53 -45.46 9.60
N HIS A 28 19.63 -46.34 10.03
CA HIS A 28 19.34 -47.59 9.32
C HIS A 28 17.95 -47.58 8.67
N PRO A 29 17.86 -47.70 7.34
CA PRO A 29 16.59 -47.63 6.63
C PRO A 29 15.64 -48.80 6.95
N GLY A 30 16.14 -49.88 7.55
CA GLY A 30 15.34 -51.04 7.98
C GLY A 30 14.75 -50.89 9.39
N HIS A 31 15.22 -49.94 10.19
CA HIS A 31 14.76 -49.75 11.56
C HIS A 31 13.59 -48.78 11.63
N LYS A 32 12.46 -49.25 12.15
CA LYS A 32 11.25 -48.42 12.27
C LYS A 32 11.48 -47.20 13.16
N ALA A 33 12.27 -47.34 14.22
CA ALA A 33 12.60 -46.24 15.12
C ALA A 33 13.37 -45.13 14.38
N ASP A 34 14.45 -45.48 13.69
CA ASP A 34 15.28 -44.56 12.90
C ASP A 34 14.47 -43.86 11.80
N LEU A 35 13.59 -44.60 11.11
CA LEU A 35 12.69 -44.02 10.11
C LEU A 35 11.70 -43.03 10.73
N THR A 36 11.16 -43.36 11.90
CA THR A 36 10.18 -42.52 12.62
C THR A 36 10.84 -41.20 13.06
N GLU A 37 12.00 -41.25 13.72
CA GLU A 37 12.71 -40.03 14.14
C GLU A 37 13.18 -39.21 12.93
N LEU A 38 13.68 -39.85 11.86
CA LEU A 38 14.02 -39.14 10.62
C LEU A 38 12.81 -38.40 10.04
N CYS A 39 11.64 -39.04 9.99
CA CYS A 39 10.43 -38.41 9.47
C CYS A 39 9.98 -37.20 10.32
N LYS A 40 10.17 -37.26 11.64
CA LYS A 40 9.93 -36.12 12.53
C LYS A 40 10.85 -34.94 12.20
N ASP A 41 12.13 -35.20 11.97
CA ASP A 41 13.11 -34.17 11.63
C ASP A 41 12.87 -33.57 10.24
N ILE A 42 12.49 -34.40 9.27
CA ILE A 42 12.04 -33.95 7.93
C ILE A 42 10.82 -33.04 8.07
N ALA A 43 9.80 -33.45 8.82
CA ALA A 43 8.59 -32.64 9.05
C ALA A 43 8.92 -31.29 9.71
N ALA A 44 9.89 -31.26 10.63
CA ALA A 44 10.36 -30.02 11.23
C ALA A 44 11.13 -29.13 10.24
N MET A 45 12.01 -29.72 9.42
CA MET A 45 12.76 -28.97 8.38
C MET A 45 11.84 -28.37 7.32
N GLU A 46 10.77 -29.07 6.98
CA GLU A 46 9.74 -28.59 6.06
C GLU A 46 9.03 -27.31 6.51
N SER A 47 9.08 -27.00 7.80
CA SER A 47 8.53 -25.74 8.36
C SER A 47 9.43 -24.52 8.10
N LEU A 48 10.67 -24.71 7.67
CA LEU A 48 11.60 -23.62 7.37
C LEU A 48 11.38 -23.08 5.96
N PRO A 49 11.48 -21.76 5.73
CA PRO A 49 11.27 -21.16 4.41
C PRO A 49 12.20 -21.71 3.32
N GLY A 50 13.43 -22.07 3.69
CA GLY A 50 14.43 -22.63 2.77
C GLY A 50 14.58 -24.14 2.86
N GLY A 51 13.77 -24.82 3.68
CA GLY A 51 14.02 -26.20 4.07
C GLY A 51 15.30 -26.36 4.89
N GLY A 52 15.93 -27.53 4.80
CA GLY A 52 17.17 -27.84 5.51
C GLY A 52 17.86 -29.12 5.06
N TYR A 53 18.96 -29.45 5.71
CA TYR A 53 19.80 -30.60 5.40
C TYR A 53 19.95 -31.50 6.62
N ILE A 54 19.95 -32.81 6.38
CA ILE A 54 20.30 -33.82 7.36
C ILE A 54 21.52 -34.56 6.83
N VAL A 55 22.60 -34.60 7.60
CA VAL A 55 23.84 -35.29 7.25
C VAL A 55 24.02 -36.47 8.20
N VAL A 56 23.89 -37.68 7.66
CA VAL A 56 24.14 -38.92 8.40
C VAL A 56 25.60 -39.35 8.22
N GLY A 57 26.22 -39.85 9.28
CA GLY A 57 27.63 -40.24 9.35
C GLY A 57 28.52 -39.19 10.01
N ALA A 58 27.93 -38.12 10.54
CA ALA A 58 28.63 -37.05 11.25
C ALA A 58 28.21 -36.99 12.73
N ASP A 59 29.12 -36.55 13.60
CA ASP A 59 28.80 -36.14 14.97
C ASP A 59 28.26 -34.69 15.01
N ASP A 60 27.88 -34.22 16.20
CA ASP A 60 27.33 -32.88 16.42
C ASP A 60 28.30 -31.73 16.06
N ARG A 61 29.56 -32.05 15.70
CA ARG A 61 30.60 -31.12 15.26
C ARG A 61 30.94 -31.25 13.78
N GLY A 62 30.18 -32.03 13.02
CA GLY A 62 30.44 -32.26 11.60
C GLY A 62 31.68 -33.12 11.32
N LEU A 63 32.20 -33.84 12.32
CA LEU A 63 33.28 -34.82 12.14
C LEU A 63 32.70 -36.21 11.85
N PRO A 64 33.42 -37.09 11.13
CA PRO A 64 32.95 -38.44 10.88
C PRO A 64 32.64 -39.19 12.19
N SER A 65 31.44 -39.73 12.32
CA SER A 65 30.99 -40.42 13.54
C SER A 65 31.64 -41.80 13.72
N GLY A 66 32.06 -42.43 12.61
CA GLY A 66 32.52 -43.82 12.58
C GLY A 66 31.43 -44.88 12.81
N LEU A 67 30.17 -44.47 13.00
CA LEU A 67 29.05 -45.36 13.31
C LEU A 67 28.14 -45.65 12.11
N PHE A 68 28.33 -44.92 11.01
CA PHE A 68 27.56 -45.11 9.79
C PHE A 68 28.37 -45.91 8.76
N ALA A 69 27.96 -47.15 8.52
CA ALA A 69 28.55 -48.05 7.55
C ALA A 69 27.44 -48.64 6.67
N PRO A 70 27.16 -48.06 5.48
CA PRO A 70 26.10 -48.55 4.62
C PRO A 70 26.46 -49.92 4.03
N GLU A 71 25.81 -50.99 4.51
CA GLU A 71 26.06 -52.37 4.05
C GLU A 71 25.75 -52.58 2.56
N ALA A 72 24.65 -51.98 2.09
CA ALA A 72 24.25 -52.00 0.69
C ALA A 72 24.00 -50.58 0.20
N VAL A 73 24.91 -50.04 -0.61
CA VAL A 73 24.81 -48.70 -1.23
C VAL A 73 23.45 -48.48 -1.89
N ARG A 74 22.88 -49.54 -2.48
CA ARG A 74 21.56 -49.51 -3.13
C ARG A 74 20.41 -49.22 -2.18
N ASP A 75 20.54 -49.39 -0.87
CA ASP A 75 19.46 -49.09 0.08
C ASP A 75 19.38 -47.62 0.48
N PHE A 76 20.40 -46.85 0.05
CA PHE A 76 20.53 -45.42 0.26
C PHE A 76 20.33 -44.62 -1.04
N ASP A 77 19.75 -45.26 -2.07
CA ASP A 77 19.29 -44.53 -3.25
C ASP A 77 18.12 -43.58 -2.89
N GLU A 78 18.04 -42.45 -3.59
CA GLU A 78 17.01 -41.44 -3.33
C GLU A 78 15.59 -42.01 -3.41
N GLN A 79 15.32 -42.88 -4.39
CA GLN A 79 13.99 -43.38 -4.67
C GLN A 79 13.46 -44.26 -3.51
N LYS A 80 14.32 -45.10 -2.93
CA LYS A 80 13.99 -45.93 -1.77
C LYS A 80 13.81 -45.10 -0.50
N ILE A 81 14.70 -44.14 -0.25
CA ILE A 81 14.58 -43.23 0.90
C ILE A 81 13.27 -42.46 0.78
N ARG A 82 13.01 -41.85 -0.38
CA ARG A 82 11.76 -41.14 -0.67
C ARG A 82 10.55 -42.03 -0.46
N SER A 83 10.55 -43.26 -0.99
CA SER A 83 9.43 -44.20 -0.85
C SER A 83 9.16 -44.56 0.61
N LYS A 84 10.20 -44.74 1.44
CA LYS A 84 10.06 -45.01 2.88
C LYS A 84 9.52 -43.81 3.64
N VAL A 85 10.03 -42.61 3.36
CA VAL A 85 9.56 -41.37 3.99
C VAL A 85 8.13 -41.06 3.57
N ALA A 86 7.79 -41.18 2.28
CA ALA A 86 6.45 -40.98 1.74
C ALA A 86 5.44 -41.96 2.33
N ALA A 87 5.85 -43.21 2.58
CA ALA A 87 5.01 -44.17 3.28
C ALA A 87 4.63 -43.71 4.70
N VAL A 88 5.40 -42.83 5.33
CA VAL A 88 5.13 -42.29 6.68
C VAL A 88 4.44 -40.92 6.62
N LEU A 89 5.01 -39.97 5.87
CA LEU A 89 4.57 -38.56 5.84
C LEU A 89 3.49 -38.28 4.78
N GLY A 90 3.31 -39.17 3.80
CA GLY A 90 2.46 -38.94 2.63
C GLY A 90 3.11 -38.04 1.58
N GLU A 91 2.54 -37.99 0.38
CA GLU A 91 2.96 -37.07 -0.69
C GLU A 91 2.13 -35.77 -0.67
N PRO A 92 2.66 -34.64 -1.20
CA PRO A 92 3.97 -34.45 -1.83
C PRO A 92 5.12 -34.21 -0.82
N ILE A 93 6.35 -34.58 -1.19
CA ILE A 93 7.59 -34.33 -0.41
C ILE A 93 8.69 -33.84 -1.35
N ASP A 94 9.26 -32.66 -1.08
CA ASP A 94 10.50 -32.21 -1.72
C ASP A 94 11.70 -32.74 -0.93
N LEU A 95 12.26 -33.85 -1.41
CA LEU A 95 13.38 -34.54 -0.77
C LEU A 95 14.41 -34.90 -1.83
N SER A 96 15.68 -34.82 -1.53
CA SER A 96 16.75 -35.35 -2.37
C SER A 96 17.75 -36.04 -1.47
N ALA A 97 18.33 -37.16 -1.89
CA ALA A 97 19.28 -37.89 -1.07
C ALA A 97 20.43 -38.47 -1.90
N ALA A 98 21.65 -38.32 -1.41
CA ALA A 98 22.83 -38.90 -2.03
C ALA A 98 23.81 -39.42 -0.99
N LEU A 99 24.39 -40.58 -1.28
CA LEU A 99 25.51 -41.12 -0.55
C LEU A 99 26.81 -40.57 -1.13
N HIS A 100 27.65 -40.01 -0.27
CA HIS A 100 28.94 -39.43 -0.60
C HIS A 100 30.03 -40.10 0.21
N ARG A 101 31.26 -40.04 -0.32
CA ARG A 101 32.45 -40.49 0.39
C ARG A 101 33.44 -39.35 0.49
N VAL A 102 33.81 -38.99 1.71
CA VAL A 102 34.84 -37.99 2.00
C VAL A 102 35.98 -38.71 2.69
N GLU A 103 37.15 -38.71 2.04
CA GLU A 103 38.31 -39.52 2.43
C GLU A 103 37.95 -41.02 2.51
N CYS A 104 37.79 -41.56 3.71
CA CYS A 104 37.44 -42.96 3.95
C CYS A 104 36.11 -43.15 4.70
N ASN A 105 35.33 -42.08 4.88
CA ASN A 105 34.06 -42.12 5.60
C ASN A 105 32.90 -41.91 4.63
N ASP A 106 31.85 -42.69 4.79
CA ASP A 106 30.61 -42.56 4.03
C ASP A 106 29.65 -41.61 4.76
N PHE A 107 28.95 -40.77 3.99
CA PHE A 107 27.97 -39.82 4.49
C PHE A 107 26.72 -39.87 3.62
N LEU A 108 25.54 -39.89 4.25
CA LEU A 108 24.28 -39.70 3.53
C LEU A 108 23.84 -38.26 3.72
N LEU A 109 23.77 -37.51 2.61
CA LEU A 109 23.23 -36.16 2.59
C LEU A 109 21.77 -36.22 2.15
N ILE A 110 20.87 -35.74 2.99
CA ILE A 110 19.45 -35.58 2.70
C ILE A 110 19.15 -34.08 2.65
N GLY A 111 18.68 -33.60 1.50
CA GLY A 111 18.08 -32.28 1.36
C GLY A 111 16.57 -32.36 1.51
N VAL A 112 15.99 -31.53 2.37
CA VAL A 112 14.54 -31.42 2.62
C VAL A 112 14.07 -30.03 2.22
N GLY A 113 13.26 -29.91 1.17
CA GLY A 113 12.71 -28.64 0.72
C GLY A 113 11.60 -28.12 1.64
N PRO A 114 11.20 -26.84 1.48
CA PRO A 114 10.09 -26.26 2.22
C PRO A 114 8.76 -26.92 1.82
N ASN A 115 7.84 -27.05 2.77
CA ASN A 115 6.48 -27.47 2.47
C ASN A 115 5.67 -26.28 1.92
N LEU A 116 4.89 -26.51 0.85
CA LEU A 116 4.08 -25.48 0.20
C LEU A 116 2.97 -24.90 1.11
N ASP A 117 2.43 -25.72 2.00
CA ASP A 117 1.48 -25.29 3.03
C ASP A 117 2.20 -24.70 4.27
N GLY A 118 3.52 -24.55 4.19
CA GLY A 118 4.38 -23.99 5.22
C GLY A 118 4.69 -24.93 6.38
N MET A 119 4.02 -26.09 6.46
CA MET A 119 4.17 -27.06 7.54
C MET A 119 3.64 -28.45 7.15
N ARG A 120 4.14 -29.49 7.82
CA ARG A 120 3.61 -30.86 7.72
C ARG A 120 2.67 -31.16 8.87
N ILE A 121 1.44 -31.52 8.55
CA ILE A 121 0.50 -32.12 9.50
C ILE A 121 0.66 -33.64 9.42
N MET A 122 0.96 -34.28 10.55
CA MET A 122 1.14 -35.74 10.59
C MET A 122 -0.19 -36.44 10.33
N SER A 123 -0.27 -37.25 9.28
CA SER A 123 -1.53 -37.90 8.84
C SER A 123 -1.90 -39.16 9.63
N LYS A 124 -0.95 -39.73 10.37
CA LYS A 124 -1.10 -40.95 11.18
C LYS A 124 -0.17 -40.94 12.37
N ASP A 125 -0.41 -41.84 13.32
CA ASP A 125 0.41 -42.00 14.51
C ASP A 125 1.81 -42.56 14.17
N GLY A 126 2.83 -42.00 14.80
CA GLY A 126 4.23 -42.43 14.67
C GLY A 126 4.65 -43.22 15.88
N GLU A 127 4.64 -44.55 15.77
CA GLU A 127 4.88 -45.45 16.89
C GLU A 127 5.89 -46.53 16.54
N TYR A 128 6.82 -46.81 17.47
CA TYR A 128 7.71 -47.97 17.41
C TYR A 128 7.80 -48.61 18.80
N GLY A 129 7.67 -49.94 18.85
CA GLY A 129 7.50 -50.65 20.12
C GLY A 129 6.32 -50.06 20.91
N ASP A 130 6.55 -49.77 22.19
CA ASP A 130 5.56 -49.16 23.09
C ASP A 130 5.65 -47.61 23.13
N LYS A 131 6.47 -46.99 22.27
CA LYS A 131 6.70 -45.54 22.28
C LYS A 131 5.95 -44.86 21.13
N THR A 132 5.06 -43.93 21.48
CA THR A 132 4.44 -42.98 20.55
C THR A 132 5.30 -41.72 20.46
N VAL A 133 5.84 -41.42 19.28
CA VAL A 133 6.60 -40.18 19.01
C VAL A 133 5.65 -39.02 18.72
N TRP A 134 4.61 -39.28 17.92
CA TRP A 134 3.55 -38.31 17.59
C TRP A 134 2.21 -38.98 17.36
N ARG A 135 1.15 -38.18 17.43
CA ARG A 135 -0.22 -38.54 17.04
C ARG A 135 -0.59 -37.88 15.71
N ALA A 136 -1.57 -38.45 15.01
CA ALA A 136 -2.19 -37.80 13.87
C ALA A 136 -2.67 -36.39 14.26
N GLY A 137 -2.38 -35.40 13.42
CA GLY A 137 -2.66 -33.98 13.67
C GLY A 137 -1.52 -33.21 14.35
N ASP A 138 -0.49 -33.87 14.88
CA ASP A 138 0.70 -33.18 15.38
C ASP A 138 1.40 -32.41 14.24
N VAL A 139 2.02 -31.28 14.58
CA VAL A 139 2.85 -30.47 13.69
C VAL A 139 4.18 -30.21 14.39
N PHE A 140 5.27 -30.46 13.69
CA PHE A 140 6.63 -30.20 14.18
C PHE A 140 7.25 -29.02 13.45
N VAL A 141 8.01 -28.22 14.18
CA VAL A 141 8.74 -27.05 13.67
C VAL A 141 10.17 -27.08 14.19
N ARG A 142 11.08 -26.44 13.45
CA ARG A 142 12.46 -26.22 13.90
C ARG A 142 12.52 -25.04 14.86
N ARG A 143 13.08 -25.26 16.06
CA ARG A 143 13.41 -24.21 17.03
C ARG A 143 14.87 -24.34 17.41
N GLY A 144 15.73 -23.55 16.77
CA GLY A 144 17.17 -23.81 16.78
C GLY A 144 17.44 -25.20 16.21
N THR A 145 18.30 -25.97 16.88
CA THR A 145 18.67 -27.33 16.45
C THR A 145 17.64 -28.41 16.83
N SER A 146 16.50 -28.05 17.43
CA SER A 146 15.51 -29.02 17.92
C SER A 146 14.24 -29.10 17.09
N SER A 147 13.78 -30.33 16.83
CA SER A 147 12.47 -30.65 16.27
C SER A 147 11.41 -30.75 17.36
N VAL A 148 10.57 -29.72 17.49
CA VAL A 148 9.59 -29.57 18.58
C VAL A 148 8.17 -29.43 18.05
N ARG A 149 7.16 -29.78 18.86
CA ARG A 149 5.77 -29.46 18.54
C ARG A 149 5.59 -27.95 18.49
N TRP A 150 4.86 -27.48 17.50
CA TRP A 150 4.58 -26.06 17.36
C TRP A 150 3.71 -25.53 18.50
N ASN A 151 3.81 -24.22 18.75
CA ASN A 151 2.88 -23.49 19.60
C ASN A 151 2.11 -22.44 18.78
N GLN A 152 1.23 -21.68 19.45
CA GLN A 152 0.40 -20.66 18.79
C GLN A 152 1.21 -19.57 18.07
N HIS A 153 2.40 -19.20 18.59
CA HIS A 153 3.24 -18.19 17.97
C HIS A 153 3.85 -18.70 16.65
N GLU A 154 4.37 -19.92 16.65
CA GLU A 154 4.90 -20.58 15.46
C GLU A 154 3.82 -20.81 14.41
N ALA A 155 2.63 -21.24 14.85
CA ALA A 155 1.47 -21.39 13.97
C ALA A 155 1.09 -20.10 13.24
N ARG A 156 1.06 -18.97 13.96
CA ARG A 156 0.77 -17.65 13.38
C ARG A 156 1.83 -17.26 12.35
N GLY A 157 3.11 -17.37 12.69
CA GLY A 157 4.20 -16.98 11.79
C GLY A 157 4.22 -17.80 10.50
N ILE A 158 3.92 -19.10 10.58
CA ILE A 158 3.79 -19.98 9.39
C ILE A 158 2.60 -19.53 8.53
N MET A 159 1.45 -19.26 9.15
CA MET A 159 0.25 -18.81 8.43
C MET A 159 0.47 -17.47 7.70
N GLU A 160 1.06 -16.49 8.37
CA GLU A 160 1.38 -15.18 7.78
C GLU A 160 2.31 -15.32 6.57
N ARG A 161 3.33 -16.18 6.67
CA ARG A 161 4.26 -16.46 5.57
C ARG A 161 3.57 -17.16 4.39
N VAL A 162 2.75 -18.17 4.64
CA VAL A 162 1.99 -18.87 3.58
C VAL A 162 1.02 -17.92 2.89
N ILE A 163 0.36 -17.05 3.64
CA ILE A 163 -0.49 -15.99 3.10
C ILE A 163 0.34 -15.04 2.22
N ALA A 164 1.55 -14.64 2.64
CA ALA A 164 2.41 -13.77 1.85
C ALA A 164 2.84 -14.43 0.52
N ILE A 165 3.24 -15.71 0.54
CA ILE A 165 3.61 -16.48 -0.65
C ILE A 165 2.41 -16.60 -1.60
N ARG A 166 1.25 -17.01 -1.07
CA ARG A 166 0.02 -17.15 -1.88
C ARG A 166 -0.48 -15.82 -2.42
N LYS A 167 -0.35 -14.71 -1.70
CA LYS A 167 -0.66 -13.38 -2.22
C LYS A 167 0.23 -13.01 -3.41
N GLU A 168 1.50 -13.39 -3.37
CA GLU A 168 2.44 -13.18 -4.48
C GLU A 168 2.14 -14.11 -5.67
N GLU A 169 1.77 -15.37 -5.42
CA GLU A 169 1.30 -16.30 -6.45
C GLU A 169 -0.02 -15.83 -7.07
N TRP A 170 -0.99 -15.39 -6.26
CA TRP A 170 -2.25 -14.81 -6.75
C TRP A 170 -2.01 -13.53 -7.53
N ARG A 171 -1.04 -12.70 -7.12
CA ARG A 171 -0.58 -11.57 -7.92
C ARG A 171 -0.07 -12.07 -9.27
N ARG A 172 0.83 -13.05 -9.29
CA ARG A 172 1.39 -13.63 -10.53
C ARG A 172 0.32 -14.28 -11.42
N ASP A 173 -0.65 -14.99 -10.87
CA ASP A 173 -1.74 -15.63 -11.61
C ASP A 173 -2.75 -14.61 -12.15
N ILE A 174 -3.01 -13.53 -11.40
CA ILE A 174 -3.75 -12.38 -11.92
C ILE A 174 -2.95 -11.73 -13.04
N PHE A 175 -1.63 -11.56 -12.90
CA PHE A 175 -0.76 -11.04 -13.95
C PHE A 175 -0.70 -11.96 -15.17
N GLU A 176 -0.68 -13.29 -15.01
CA GLU A 176 -0.73 -14.27 -16.11
C GLU A 176 -2.11 -14.28 -16.79
N THR A 177 -3.19 -14.24 -16.01
CA THR A 177 -4.56 -14.16 -16.53
C THR A 177 -4.76 -12.85 -17.29
N ILE A 178 -4.22 -11.74 -16.79
CA ILE A 178 -4.16 -10.46 -17.49
C ILE A 178 -3.28 -10.58 -18.73
N ARG A 179 -2.10 -11.22 -18.66
CA ARG A 179 -1.18 -11.42 -19.79
C ARG A 179 -1.77 -12.29 -20.91
N VAL A 180 -2.61 -13.27 -20.59
CA VAL A 180 -3.31 -14.15 -21.54
C VAL A 180 -4.57 -13.48 -22.08
N ALA A 181 -5.26 -12.66 -21.27
CA ALA A 181 -6.44 -11.90 -21.70
C ALA A 181 -6.10 -10.58 -22.43
N THR A 182 -4.84 -10.12 -22.34
CA THR A 182 -4.34 -8.92 -23.04
C THR A 182 -3.55 -9.35 -24.27
N PRO A 183 -3.85 -8.85 -25.48
CA PRO A 183 -3.08 -9.20 -26.66
C PRO A 183 -1.60 -8.79 -26.48
N VAL A 184 -0.71 -9.70 -26.89
CA VAL A 184 0.76 -9.66 -26.88
C VAL A 184 1.36 -8.26 -26.60
N PHE A 185 1.91 -8.09 -25.39
CA PHE A 185 2.83 -7.00 -25.06
C PHE A 185 4.15 -7.21 -25.82
N GLU A 186 4.34 -6.53 -26.94
CA GLU A 186 5.62 -6.57 -27.66
C GLU A 186 6.71 -5.78 -26.91
N PRO A 187 7.94 -6.32 -26.79
CA PRO A 187 9.08 -5.57 -26.28
C PRO A 187 9.41 -4.45 -27.28
N GLY A 188 9.03 -3.21 -26.95
CA GLY A 188 9.16 -2.04 -27.81
C GLY A 188 7.82 -1.42 -28.27
N GLY A 189 6.69 -2.04 -27.94
CA GLY A 189 5.36 -1.52 -28.26
C GLY A 189 4.85 -0.58 -27.16
N PHE A 190 4.49 0.65 -27.54
CA PHE A 190 3.72 1.58 -26.71
C PHE A 190 2.64 0.82 -25.94
N VAL A 191 2.60 0.99 -24.61
CA VAL A 191 1.47 0.49 -23.83
C VAL A 191 0.23 1.19 -24.38
N ASN A 192 -0.61 0.46 -25.09
CA ASN A 192 -1.89 0.98 -25.55
C ASN A 192 -2.84 0.99 -24.34
N VAL A 193 -2.50 1.80 -23.34
CA VAL A 193 -3.35 2.06 -22.17
C VAL A 193 -4.56 2.80 -22.70
N ASN A 194 -5.64 2.06 -22.91
CA ASN A 194 -6.88 2.67 -23.31
C ASN A 194 -7.57 3.23 -22.06
N VAL A 195 -7.80 4.54 -22.05
CA VAL A 195 -8.59 5.23 -21.01
C VAL A 195 -9.99 4.61 -20.87
N GLU A 196 -10.47 3.88 -21.88
CA GLU A 196 -11.75 3.15 -21.82
C GLU A 196 -11.76 1.93 -20.89
N MET A 197 -10.63 1.50 -20.32
CA MET A 197 -10.60 0.38 -19.38
C MET A 197 -11.30 0.71 -18.05
N PRO A 198 -11.80 -0.32 -17.31
CA PRO A 198 -12.33 -0.14 -15.96
C PRO A 198 -11.29 0.50 -15.02
N ALA A 199 -11.76 1.32 -14.07
CA ALA A 199 -10.88 2.10 -13.20
C ALA A 199 -9.91 1.23 -12.36
N GLU A 200 -10.34 0.04 -11.94
CA GLU A 200 -9.48 -0.93 -11.23
C GLU A 200 -8.31 -1.43 -12.11
N SER A 201 -8.60 -1.73 -13.38
CA SER A 201 -7.56 -2.12 -14.36
C SER A 201 -6.64 -0.94 -14.70
N PHE A 202 -7.18 0.28 -14.67
CA PHE A 202 -6.45 1.52 -14.91
C PHE A 202 -5.40 1.77 -13.83
N GLY A 203 -5.74 1.61 -12.55
CA GLY A 203 -4.78 1.74 -11.43
C GLY A 203 -3.62 0.76 -11.51
N ALA A 204 -3.89 -0.49 -11.89
CA ALA A 204 -2.84 -1.49 -12.11
C ALA A 204 -1.91 -1.10 -13.27
N ALA A 205 -2.46 -0.58 -14.37
CA ALA A 205 -1.67 -0.12 -15.51
C ALA A 205 -0.76 1.07 -15.15
N VAL A 206 -1.28 2.07 -14.42
CA VAL A 206 -0.49 3.21 -13.93
C VAL A 206 0.63 2.74 -13.02
N THR A 207 0.34 1.84 -12.08
CA THR A 207 1.34 1.28 -11.17
C THR A 207 2.45 0.57 -11.93
N GLU A 208 2.10 -0.20 -12.97
CA GLU A 208 3.09 -0.92 -13.78
C GLU A 208 3.94 0.04 -14.63
N LEU A 209 3.36 1.11 -15.18
CA LEU A 209 4.11 2.14 -15.88
C LEU A 209 5.11 2.84 -14.96
N ILE A 210 4.70 3.19 -13.73
CA ILE A 210 5.60 3.76 -12.72
C ILE A 210 6.70 2.75 -12.36
N ARG A 211 6.35 1.48 -12.13
CA ARG A 211 7.31 0.43 -11.76
C ARG A 211 8.37 0.19 -12.85
N ARG A 212 8.03 0.43 -14.11
CA ARG A 212 8.94 0.30 -15.27
C ARG A 212 9.73 1.57 -15.57
N ASP A 213 9.48 2.65 -14.84
CA ASP A 213 10.03 3.97 -15.17
C ASP A 213 9.67 4.41 -16.60
N ASP A 214 8.47 4.04 -17.07
CA ASP A 214 7.98 4.37 -18.41
C ASP A 214 7.36 5.78 -18.44
N GLU A 215 8.22 6.79 -18.37
CA GLU A 215 7.80 8.20 -18.39
C GLU A 215 6.98 8.57 -19.64
N VAL A 216 7.30 7.96 -20.79
CA VAL A 216 6.60 8.22 -22.06
C VAL A 216 5.19 7.64 -22.02
N GLY A 217 5.04 6.40 -21.53
CA GLY A 217 3.73 5.78 -21.32
C GLY A 217 2.86 6.58 -20.35
N LEU A 218 3.43 7.05 -19.24
CA LEU A 218 2.74 7.92 -18.28
C LEU A 218 2.33 9.26 -18.90
N ASP A 219 3.21 9.89 -19.68
CA ASP A 219 2.88 11.14 -20.39
C ASP A 219 1.69 10.95 -21.34
N LEU A 220 1.75 9.94 -22.21
CA LEU A 220 0.71 9.69 -23.20
C LEU A 220 -0.63 9.38 -22.54
N LEU A 221 -0.61 8.56 -21.50
CA LEU A 221 -1.79 8.24 -20.72
C LEU A 221 -2.39 9.50 -20.10
N LEU A 222 -1.57 10.32 -19.47
CA LEU A 222 -2.00 11.55 -18.82
C LEU A 222 -2.60 12.54 -19.83
N ARG A 223 -1.93 12.78 -20.97
CA ARG A 223 -2.46 13.63 -22.05
C ARG A 223 -3.79 13.14 -22.58
N LYS A 224 -3.95 11.82 -22.74
CA LYS A 224 -5.20 11.21 -23.21
C LYS A 224 -6.32 11.40 -22.18
N THR A 225 -6.05 11.17 -20.89
CA THR A 225 -7.02 11.41 -19.81
C THR A 225 -7.47 12.87 -19.77
N ILE A 226 -6.52 13.82 -19.80
CA ILE A 226 -6.82 15.26 -19.82
C ILE A 226 -7.60 15.64 -21.08
N GLY A 227 -7.16 15.19 -22.26
CA GLY A 227 -7.82 15.48 -23.54
C GLY A 227 -9.25 14.95 -23.60
N ASN A 228 -9.50 13.75 -23.06
CA ASN A 228 -10.84 13.19 -22.95
C ASN A 228 -11.73 14.02 -22.02
N ALA A 229 -11.24 14.41 -20.84
CA ALA A 229 -11.98 15.27 -19.92
C ALA A 229 -12.38 16.62 -20.56
N VAL A 230 -11.45 17.26 -21.28
CA VAL A 230 -11.73 18.50 -22.03
C VAL A 230 -12.76 18.25 -23.13
N THR A 231 -12.66 17.15 -23.86
CA THR A 231 -13.63 16.77 -24.92
C THR A 231 -15.04 16.59 -24.35
N VAL A 232 -15.18 15.99 -23.16
CA VAL A 232 -16.46 15.84 -22.45
C VAL A 232 -17.08 17.21 -22.17
N ILE A 233 -16.28 18.16 -21.67
CA ILE A 233 -16.72 19.52 -21.37
C ILE A 233 -17.10 20.29 -22.65
N ASP A 234 -16.29 20.20 -23.70
CA ASP A 234 -16.56 20.89 -24.97
C ASP A 234 -17.82 20.36 -25.66
N ALA A 235 -18.13 19.09 -25.44
CA ALA A 235 -19.35 18.47 -25.95
C ALA A 235 -20.59 18.71 -25.06
N ALA A 236 -20.49 19.48 -23.97
CA ALA A 236 -21.56 19.68 -23.00
C ALA A 236 -22.77 20.47 -23.54
N THR A 237 -22.55 21.37 -24.50
CA THR A 237 -23.59 22.27 -25.00
C THR A 237 -24.76 21.49 -25.62
N GLY A 238 -25.97 21.70 -25.09
CA GLY A 238 -27.19 21.05 -25.57
C GLY A 238 -27.39 19.60 -25.11
N LYS A 239 -26.51 19.07 -24.26
CA LYS A 239 -26.66 17.75 -23.62
C LYS A 239 -27.22 17.88 -22.20
N ASP A 240 -27.61 16.75 -21.62
CA ASP A 240 -27.94 16.67 -20.20
C ASP A 240 -26.70 16.95 -19.34
N ALA A 241 -26.69 18.09 -18.65
CA ALA A 241 -25.58 18.55 -17.84
C ALA A 241 -25.20 17.55 -16.72
N ARG A 242 -26.16 16.78 -16.19
CA ARG A 242 -25.86 15.77 -15.15
C ARG A 242 -25.14 14.56 -15.73
N ALA A 243 -25.56 14.10 -16.90
CA ALA A 243 -24.88 13.01 -17.60
C ALA A 243 -23.45 13.41 -17.98
N VAL A 244 -23.26 14.64 -18.48
CA VAL A 244 -21.92 15.18 -18.79
C VAL A 244 -21.06 15.30 -17.53
N ALA A 245 -21.65 15.73 -16.39
CA ALA A 245 -20.92 15.80 -15.12
C ALA A 245 -20.47 14.41 -14.64
N SER A 246 -21.34 13.39 -14.78
CA SER A 246 -20.98 12.01 -14.46
C SER A 246 -19.85 11.48 -15.36
N GLU A 247 -19.87 11.81 -16.65
CA GLU A 247 -18.81 11.42 -17.59
C GLU A 247 -17.49 12.14 -17.28
N LEU A 248 -17.55 13.42 -16.91
CA LEU A 248 -16.38 14.18 -16.45
C LEU A 248 -15.81 13.58 -15.15
N GLY A 249 -16.67 13.24 -14.19
CA GLY A 249 -16.28 12.56 -12.94
C GLY A 249 -15.47 11.29 -13.22
N ALA A 250 -15.93 10.45 -14.16
CA ALA A 250 -15.18 9.26 -14.55
C ALA A 250 -13.80 9.55 -15.18
N GLN A 251 -13.62 10.69 -15.88
CA GLN A 251 -12.30 11.10 -16.37
C GLN A 251 -11.43 11.66 -15.25
N LEU A 252 -12.03 12.37 -14.28
CA LEU A 252 -11.33 12.89 -13.11
C LEU A 252 -10.91 11.75 -12.17
N ASP A 253 -11.70 10.69 -11.98
CA ASP A 253 -11.29 9.48 -11.24
C ASP A 253 -9.96 8.93 -11.78
N ARG A 254 -9.80 8.90 -13.10
CA ARG A 254 -8.57 8.44 -13.74
C ARG A 254 -7.40 9.38 -13.51
N LEU A 255 -7.66 10.69 -13.50
CA LEU A 255 -6.64 11.68 -13.16
C LEU A 255 -6.23 11.57 -11.68
N ASP A 256 -7.19 11.38 -10.79
CA ASP A 256 -6.99 11.14 -9.35
C ASP A 256 -6.15 9.89 -9.12
N ILE A 257 -6.41 8.79 -9.85
CA ILE A 257 -5.59 7.57 -9.79
C ILE A 257 -4.14 7.87 -10.20
N VAL A 258 -3.92 8.58 -11.31
CA VAL A 258 -2.57 8.94 -11.76
C VAL A 258 -1.87 9.80 -10.71
N ALA A 259 -2.55 10.81 -10.17
CA ALA A 259 -1.98 11.71 -9.16
C ALA A 259 -1.69 10.97 -7.85
N GLY A 260 -2.64 10.21 -7.31
CA GLY A 260 -2.50 9.48 -6.05
C GLY A 260 -1.38 8.45 -6.11
N LEU A 261 -1.32 7.63 -7.16
CA LEU A 261 -0.25 6.64 -7.33
C LEU A 261 1.11 7.30 -7.59
N SER A 262 1.16 8.41 -8.34
CA SER A 262 2.41 9.14 -8.56
C SER A 262 2.95 9.74 -7.27
N ALA A 263 2.09 10.27 -6.39
CA ALA A 263 2.51 10.74 -5.07
C ALA A 263 3.02 9.59 -4.19
N ARG A 264 2.27 8.48 -4.13
CA ARG A 264 2.60 7.29 -3.34
C ARG A 264 3.93 6.66 -3.71
N TYR A 265 4.23 6.58 -5.00
CA TYR A 265 5.45 5.97 -5.53
C TYR A 265 6.54 6.99 -5.90
N SER A 266 6.41 8.24 -5.43
CA SER A 266 7.41 9.30 -5.61
C SER A 266 7.76 9.63 -7.07
N ALA A 267 6.81 9.47 -7.99
CA ALA A 267 6.91 9.90 -9.38
C ALA A 267 6.54 11.39 -9.51
N SER A 268 7.32 12.28 -8.88
CA SER A 268 6.97 13.70 -8.69
C SER A 268 6.70 14.45 -10.00
N THR A 269 7.47 14.19 -11.06
CA THR A 269 7.23 14.83 -12.37
C THR A 269 5.84 14.48 -12.92
N THR A 270 5.43 13.22 -12.82
CA THR A 270 4.09 12.78 -13.24
C THR A 270 3.01 13.39 -12.36
N PHE A 271 3.24 13.47 -11.04
CA PHE A 271 2.33 14.14 -10.12
C PHE A 271 2.11 15.62 -10.49
N SER A 272 3.18 16.41 -10.66
CA SER A 272 3.07 17.84 -11.01
C SER A 272 2.30 18.04 -12.31
N ARG A 273 2.47 17.14 -13.28
CA ARG A 273 1.74 17.17 -14.55
C ARG A 273 0.27 16.77 -14.39
N ALA A 274 -0.05 15.86 -13.49
CA ALA A 274 -1.44 15.52 -13.16
C ALA A 274 -2.15 16.68 -12.47
N VAL A 275 -1.48 17.35 -11.52
CA VAL A 275 -1.96 18.58 -10.87
C VAL A 275 -2.23 19.68 -11.92
N GLU A 276 -1.31 19.83 -12.89
CA GLU A 276 -1.51 20.72 -14.03
C GLU A 276 -2.71 20.34 -14.90
N GLY A 277 -2.99 19.05 -15.03
CA GLY A 277 -4.17 18.52 -15.71
C GLY A 277 -5.48 19.07 -15.14
N TYR A 278 -5.63 19.15 -13.81
CA TYR A 278 -6.82 19.76 -13.21
C TYR A 278 -6.97 21.23 -13.60
N ARG A 279 -5.85 21.97 -13.72
CA ARG A 279 -5.89 23.37 -14.16
C ARG A 279 -6.40 23.49 -15.59
N VAL A 280 -5.93 22.63 -16.49
CA VAL A 280 -6.39 22.59 -17.89
C VAL A 280 -7.88 22.23 -17.98
N ILE A 281 -8.32 21.21 -17.24
CA ILE A 281 -9.72 20.76 -17.23
C ILE A 281 -10.63 21.82 -16.62
N TYR A 282 -10.21 22.45 -15.52
CA TYR A 282 -10.96 23.53 -14.89
C TYR A 282 -11.19 24.70 -15.85
N GLU A 283 -10.15 25.12 -16.57
CA GLU A 283 -10.25 26.24 -17.51
C GLU A 283 -11.19 25.92 -18.69
N ALA A 284 -11.26 24.65 -19.12
CA ALA A 284 -12.23 24.24 -20.13
C ALA A 284 -13.68 24.41 -19.66
N ALA A 285 -13.96 24.20 -18.37
CA ALA A 285 -15.28 24.39 -17.77
C ALA A 285 -15.59 25.85 -17.42
N ASP A 286 -14.55 26.69 -17.32
CA ASP A 286 -14.65 28.09 -16.89
C ASP A 286 -14.94 29.04 -18.05
N GLU A 287 -15.52 30.19 -17.70
CA GLU A 287 -15.70 31.34 -18.58
C GLU A 287 -15.17 32.58 -17.84
N ASP A 288 -14.41 33.40 -18.56
CA ASP A 288 -13.69 34.56 -18.05
C ASP A 288 -14.58 35.45 -17.13
N PHE A 289 -14.09 35.72 -15.92
CA PHE A 289 -14.71 36.45 -14.79
C PHE A 289 -16.17 36.88 -14.95
N LEU A 290 -17.06 35.89 -14.90
CA LEU A 290 -18.48 36.14 -14.76
C LEU A 290 -18.90 36.16 -13.27
N SER A 291 -19.93 36.95 -12.97
CA SER A 291 -20.59 36.96 -11.66
C SER A 291 -21.30 35.63 -11.34
N GLN A 292 -21.54 34.79 -12.36
CA GLN A 292 -22.07 33.42 -12.25
C GLN A 292 -21.48 32.55 -13.36
N PRO A 293 -21.12 31.27 -13.09
CA PRO A 293 -20.66 30.36 -14.12
C PRO A 293 -21.81 30.04 -15.10
N ARG A 294 -21.57 30.14 -16.41
CA ARG A 294 -22.61 29.89 -17.43
C ARG A 294 -22.31 28.69 -18.32
N ARG A 295 -21.04 28.44 -18.68
CA ARG A 295 -20.64 27.29 -19.52
C ARG A 295 -21.04 25.96 -18.91
N PHE A 296 -20.44 25.62 -17.78
CA PHE A 296 -20.65 24.33 -17.15
C PHE A 296 -20.48 24.38 -15.62
N PRO A 297 -21.50 24.89 -14.89
CA PRO A 297 -21.45 25.02 -13.43
C PRO A 297 -21.12 23.72 -12.68
N LEU A 298 -21.63 22.59 -13.17
CA LEU A 298 -21.34 21.27 -12.59
C LEU A 298 -19.86 20.88 -12.77
N GLY A 299 -19.21 21.31 -13.85
CA GLY A 299 -17.77 21.07 -14.06
C GLY A 299 -16.89 21.68 -12.97
N HIS A 300 -17.22 22.89 -12.50
CA HIS A 300 -16.51 23.48 -11.36
C HIS A 300 -16.68 22.65 -10.08
N ARG A 301 -17.87 22.07 -9.88
CA ARG A 301 -18.15 21.22 -8.72
C ARG A 301 -17.34 19.93 -8.80
N GLU A 302 -17.38 19.23 -9.93
CA GLU A 302 -16.64 17.97 -10.11
C GLU A 302 -15.14 18.21 -9.86
N VAL A 303 -14.52 19.18 -10.54
CA VAL A 303 -13.09 19.48 -10.33
C VAL A 303 -12.78 19.80 -8.86
N LEU A 304 -13.62 20.59 -8.19
CA LEU A 304 -13.41 20.91 -6.77
C LEU A 304 -13.50 19.67 -5.86
N MET A 305 -14.48 18.78 -6.08
CA MET A 305 -14.64 17.58 -5.25
C MET A 305 -13.47 16.62 -5.43
N HIS A 306 -13.01 16.41 -6.66
CA HIS A 306 -11.84 15.57 -6.97
C HIS A 306 -10.54 16.15 -6.39
N LEU A 307 -10.36 17.47 -6.43
CA LEU A 307 -9.22 18.11 -5.77
C LEU A 307 -9.25 17.95 -4.25
N TYR A 308 -10.42 17.98 -3.60
CA TYR A 308 -10.56 17.64 -2.18
C TYR A 308 -10.30 16.16 -1.90
N ALA A 309 -10.76 15.26 -2.76
CA ALA A 309 -10.52 13.82 -2.66
C ALA A 309 -9.03 13.50 -2.71
N LEU A 310 -8.31 14.02 -3.71
CA LEU A 310 -6.85 13.90 -3.80
C LEU A 310 -6.16 14.52 -2.57
N GLY A 311 -6.64 15.67 -2.10
CA GLY A 311 -6.17 16.30 -0.87
C GLY A 311 -6.26 15.39 0.36
N ALA A 312 -7.36 14.67 0.53
CA ALA A 312 -7.56 13.71 1.61
C ALA A 312 -6.57 12.52 1.53
N VAL A 313 -6.31 12.01 0.31
CA VAL A 313 -5.30 10.96 0.08
C VAL A 313 -3.91 11.45 0.48
N LEU A 314 -3.51 12.65 0.05
CA LEU A 314 -2.20 13.21 0.38
C LEU A 314 -2.03 13.43 1.89
N VAL A 315 -3.10 13.82 2.59
CA VAL A 315 -3.11 13.95 4.06
C VAL A 315 -3.00 12.59 4.75
N GLN A 316 -3.73 11.58 4.28
CA GLN A 316 -3.65 10.22 4.80
C GLN A 316 -2.24 9.65 4.69
N GLU A 317 -1.58 9.89 3.55
CA GLU A 317 -0.23 9.40 3.26
C GLU A 317 0.89 10.34 3.71
N LYS A 318 0.56 11.50 4.29
CA LYS A 318 1.53 12.53 4.73
C LYS A 318 2.46 13.02 3.61
N GLN A 319 1.92 13.13 2.40
CA GLN A 319 2.64 13.60 1.21
C GLN A 319 2.68 15.14 1.20
N TRP A 320 3.43 15.75 2.12
CA TRP A 320 3.34 17.19 2.41
C TRP A 320 3.78 18.10 1.27
N GLU A 321 4.84 17.74 0.52
CA GLU A 321 5.30 18.51 -0.63
C GLU A 321 4.28 18.49 -1.77
N HIS A 322 3.78 17.31 -2.12
CA HIS A 322 2.71 17.13 -3.10
C HIS A 322 1.41 17.83 -2.68
N LEU A 323 1.08 17.85 -1.38
CA LEU A 323 -0.04 18.61 -0.84
C LEU A 323 0.16 20.12 -1.03
N ALA A 324 1.37 20.63 -0.79
CA ALA A 324 1.70 22.04 -1.02
C ALA A 324 1.56 22.42 -2.50
N ASP A 325 2.01 21.57 -3.43
CA ASP A 325 1.86 21.77 -4.87
C ASP A 325 0.38 21.83 -5.27
N LEU A 326 -0.44 20.91 -4.75
CA LEU A 326 -1.87 20.85 -5.02
C LEU A 326 -2.59 22.12 -4.58
N VAL A 327 -2.41 22.54 -3.32
CA VAL A 327 -3.17 23.67 -2.74
C VAL A 327 -2.73 25.03 -3.28
N ARG A 328 -1.47 25.14 -3.74
CA ARG A 328 -0.91 26.35 -4.38
C ARG A 328 -1.21 26.42 -5.87
N LEU A 329 -1.90 25.44 -6.45
CA LEU A 329 -2.30 25.47 -7.85
C LEU A 329 -3.10 26.74 -8.15
N THR A 330 -2.58 27.56 -9.06
CA THR A 330 -3.25 28.78 -9.54
C THR A 330 -4.08 28.48 -10.79
N PRO A 331 -5.23 29.15 -10.98
CA PRO A 331 -5.95 29.06 -12.25
C PRO A 331 -5.17 29.76 -13.37
N ILE A 332 -5.45 29.42 -14.64
CA ILE A 332 -4.81 30.08 -15.79
C ILE A 332 -5.24 31.54 -15.85
N SER A 333 -6.55 31.80 -15.84
CA SER A 333 -7.10 33.16 -15.75
C SER A 333 -7.13 33.63 -14.29
N THR A 334 -6.12 34.41 -13.89
CA THR A 334 -5.95 34.95 -12.53
C THR A 334 -6.65 36.29 -12.29
N HIS A 335 -7.07 36.99 -13.34
CA HIS A 335 -7.68 38.34 -13.26
C HIS A 335 -6.82 39.32 -12.46
N ASP A 336 -5.66 39.69 -13.01
CA ASP A 336 -4.70 40.60 -12.38
C ASP A 336 -4.30 40.17 -10.95
N GLY A 337 -4.16 38.85 -10.76
CA GLY A 337 -3.78 38.26 -9.47
C GLY A 337 -4.91 38.23 -8.42
N TYR A 338 -6.16 38.50 -8.82
CA TYR A 338 -7.33 38.33 -7.95
C TYR A 338 -7.47 36.89 -7.47
N TRP A 339 -7.36 35.92 -8.38
CA TRP A 339 -7.40 34.49 -8.04
C TRP A 339 -6.01 33.96 -7.75
N LYS A 340 -5.70 33.81 -6.46
CA LYS A 340 -4.43 33.25 -5.97
C LYS A 340 -4.43 31.73 -5.84
N SER A 341 -5.59 31.08 -5.93
CA SER A 341 -5.76 29.63 -5.80
C SER A 341 -6.93 29.16 -6.66
N LEU A 342 -6.74 28.05 -7.37
CA LEU A 342 -7.76 27.42 -8.18
C LEU A 342 -8.90 26.91 -7.31
N PHE A 343 -8.59 26.32 -6.15
CA PHE A 343 -9.61 25.93 -5.17
C PHE A 343 -10.51 27.10 -4.80
N ARG A 344 -9.93 28.28 -4.53
CA ARG A 344 -10.71 29.46 -4.13
C ARG A 344 -11.63 29.92 -5.27
N LYS A 345 -11.15 29.91 -6.51
CA LYS A 345 -11.95 30.25 -7.69
C LYS A 345 -13.09 29.25 -7.89
N ALA A 346 -12.78 27.95 -7.87
CA ALA A 346 -13.74 26.87 -8.01
C ALA A 346 -14.84 26.94 -6.96
N GLU A 347 -14.46 27.08 -5.68
CA GLU A 347 -15.39 27.22 -4.57
C GLU A 347 -16.34 28.41 -4.72
N VAL A 348 -15.83 29.58 -5.14
CA VAL A 348 -16.68 30.75 -5.39
C VAL A 348 -17.65 30.49 -6.56
N MET A 349 -17.22 29.83 -7.63
CA MET A 349 -18.09 29.50 -8.76
C MET A 349 -19.18 28.50 -8.38
N VAL A 350 -18.83 27.44 -7.63
CA VAL A 350 -19.79 26.43 -7.15
C VAL A 350 -20.81 27.07 -6.19
N ALA A 351 -20.36 27.96 -5.29
CA ALA A 351 -21.25 28.69 -4.39
C ALA A 351 -22.18 29.65 -5.16
N ARG A 352 -21.68 30.38 -6.16
CA ARG A 352 -22.47 31.26 -7.04
C ARG A 352 -23.51 30.50 -7.85
N ALA A 353 -23.20 29.26 -8.25
CA ALA A 353 -24.13 28.36 -8.92
C ALA A 353 -25.17 27.74 -7.99
N GLY A 354 -25.06 27.93 -6.67
CA GLY A 354 -25.98 27.36 -5.69
C GLY A 354 -25.84 25.85 -5.49
N LEU A 355 -24.72 25.25 -5.89
CA LEU A 355 -24.50 23.80 -5.91
C LEU A 355 -24.03 23.20 -4.56
N LEU A 356 -23.99 24.01 -3.50
CA LEU A 356 -23.65 23.61 -2.11
C LEU A 356 -24.86 23.71 -1.16
N LYS A 357 -26.07 23.58 -1.70
CA LYS A 357 -27.33 23.62 -0.94
C LYS A 357 -28.08 22.30 -1.13
N GLU A 358 -28.67 21.78 -0.06
CA GLU A 358 -29.58 20.65 -0.07
C GLU A 358 -31.01 21.09 -0.44
N GLU A 359 -31.89 20.13 -0.75
CA GLU A 359 -33.30 20.37 -1.14
C GLU A 359 -34.10 21.13 -0.06
N GLU A 360 -33.75 20.97 1.22
CA GLU A 360 -34.38 21.68 2.35
C GLU A 360 -33.75 23.08 2.61
N GLY A 361 -32.78 23.50 1.81
CA GLY A 361 -32.12 24.79 1.92
C GLY A 361 -30.96 24.84 2.94
N ALA A 362 -30.68 23.74 3.64
CA ALA A 362 -29.46 23.56 4.43
C ALA A 362 -28.22 23.56 3.50
N ARG A 363 -27.13 24.23 3.90
CA ARG A 363 -25.87 24.16 3.15
C ARG A 363 -25.18 22.83 3.48
N SER A 364 -24.98 21.96 2.50
CA SER A 364 -24.19 20.72 2.67
C SER A 364 -22.69 21.03 2.88
N GLY A 365 -22.22 22.17 2.39
CA GLY A 365 -20.80 22.54 2.44
C GLY A 365 -19.93 21.71 1.49
N VAL A 366 -18.69 22.15 1.27
CA VAL A 366 -17.75 21.50 0.34
C VAL A 366 -17.31 20.12 0.87
N ILE A 367 -17.10 20.00 2.18
CA ILE A 367 -16.59 18.77 2.80
C ILE A 367 -17.59 17.61 2.65
N GLU A 368 -18.88 17.79 2.95
CA GLU A 368 -19.88 16.71 2.76
C GLU A 368 -20.02 16.34 1.28
N ALA A 369 -19.98 17.32 0.38
CA ALA A 369 -20.07 17.07 -1.06
C ALA A 369 -18.87 16.27 -1.60
N ALA A 370 -17.68 16.42 -0.99
CA ALA A 370 -16.46 15.73 -1.40
C ALA A 370 -16.35 14.30 -0.85
N LYS A 371 -17.05 13.96 0.24
CA LYS A 371 -17.00 12.62 0.86
C LYS A 371 -17.23 11.45 -0.11
N PRO A 372 -18.29 11.42 -0.94
CA PRO A 372 -18.50 10.28 -1.83
C PRO A 372 -17.37 10.12 -2.86
N VAL A 373 -16.82 11.23 -3.37
CA VAL A 373 -15.70 11.21 -4.33
C VAL A 373 -14.42 10.73 -3.64
N ALA A 374 -14.15 11.22 -2.43
CA ALA A 374 -12.99 10.81 -1.67
C ALA A 374 -13.05 9.33 -1.26
N ALA A 375 -14.21 8.84 -0.82
CA ALA A 375 -14.42 7.42 -0.53
C ALA A 375 -14.15 6.55 -1.77
N HIS A 376 -14.70 6.96 -2.92
CA HIS A 376 -14.47 6.25 -4.17
C HIS A 376 -12.99 6.21 -4.57
N LEU A 377 -12.26 7.33 -4.43
CA LEU A 377 -10.84 7.38 -4.72
C LEU A 377 -10.03 6.44 -3.81
N PHE A 378 -10.33 6.39 -2.50
CA PHE A 378 -9.68 5.44 -1.59
C PHE A 378 -9.89 3.98 -2.02
N ASP A 379 -11.10 3.63 -2.48
CA ASP A 379 -11.40 2.30 -3.01
C ASP A 379 -10.57 2.02 -4.28
N LEU A 380 -10.49 2.98 -5.21
CA LEU A 380 -9.74 2.85 -6.46
C LEU A 380 -8.23 2.69 -6.24
N LEU A 381 -7.68 3.31 -5.21
CA LEU A 381 -6.25 3.20 -4.85
C LEU A 381 -5.92 1.92 -4.07
N GLY A 382 -6.92 1.12 -3.70
CA GLY A 382 -6.76 -0.11 -2.94
C GLY A 382 -6.25 0.14 -1.52
N ASP A 383 -6.61 1.27 -0.92
CA ASP A 383 -6.18 1.61 0.42
C ASP A 383 -6.87 0.73 1.46
N GLY A 384 -6.12 0.38 2.51
CA GLY A 384 -6.60 -0.46 3.60
C GLY A 384 -7.60 0.27 4.51
N GLN A 385 -7.46 0.14 5.83
CA GLN A 385 -8.34 0.86 6.76
C GLN A 385 -8.04 2.37 6.71
N THR A 386 -8.87 3.12 5.99
CA THR A 386 -8.84 4.58 5.93
C THR A 386 -9.18 5.19 7.29
N ARG A 387 -8.53 6.31 7.66
CA ARG A 387 -8.99 7.14 8.79
C ARG A 387 -10.40 7.66 8.50
N ASP A 388 -11.07 8.19 9.53
CA ASP A 388 -12.36 8.83 9.34
C ASP A 388 -12.28 9.89 8.22
N LEU A 389 -13.08 9.69 7.17
CA LEU A 389 -12.99 10.48 5.95
C LEU A 389 -13.35 11.95 6.18
N THR A 390 -14.28 12.20 7.12
CA THR A 390 -14.63 13.56 7.51
C THR A 390 -13.42 14.24 8.15
N ASN A 391 -12.71 13.56 9.05
CA ASN A 391 -11.47 14.09 9.63
C ASN A 391 -10.42 14.38 8.56
N LEU A 392 -10.21 13.48 7.59
CA LEU A 392 -9.24 13.70 6.51
C LEU A 392 -9.54 14.95 5.69
N LEU A 393 -10.80 15.15 5.31
CA LEU A 393 -11.22 16.32 4.54
C LEU A 393 -11.19 17.61 5.36
N VAL A 394 -11.51 17.54 6.66
CA VAL A 394 -11.39 18.66 7.59
C VAL A 394 -9.93 19.07 7.79
N GLU A 395 -9.04 18.09 8.02
CA GLU A 395 -7.60 18.31 8.14
C GLU A 395 -7.04 18.92 6.84
N PHE A 396 -7.43 18.38 5.68
CA PHE A 396 -7.07 18.94 4.38
C PHE A 396 -7.49 20.41 4.22
N ASP A 397 -8.72 20.77 4.60
CA ASP A 397 -9.22 22.14 4.51
C ASP A 397 -8.41 23.11 5.40
N VAL A 398 -7.99 22.67 6.59
CA VAL A 398 -7.07 23.42 7.46
C VAL A 398 -5.71 23.62 6.79
N TYR A 399 -5.09 22.55 6.27
CA TYR A 399 -3.79 22.64 5.62
C TYR A 399 -3.83 23.54 4.38
N ARG A 400 -4.90 23.44 3.57
CA ARG A 400 -5.16 24.34 2.44
C ARG A 400 -5.20 25.80 2.91
N GLY A 401 -5.91 26.07 4.00
CA GLY A 401 -6.00 27.40 4.60
C GLY A 401 -4.65 27.96 5.02
N ILE A 402 -3.86 27.18 5.75
CA ILE A 402 -2.51 27.57 6.21
C ILE A 402 -1.58 27.80 5.01
N ALA A 403 -1.55 26.86 4.05
CA ALA A 403 -0.67 26.95 2.89
C ALA A 403 -1.02 28.13 1.96
N SER A 404 -2.29 28.52 1.92
CA SER A 404 -2.78 29.67 1.14
C SER A 404 -2.73 31.00 1.90
N ALA A 405 -2.34 30.99 3.17
CA ALA A 405 -2.27 32.21 3.97
C ALA A 405 -1.08 33.08 3.55
N GLY A 406 -1.30 34.40 3.50
CA GLY A 406 -0.22 35.36 3.39
C GLY A 406 0.61 35.40 4.68
N LYS A 407 1.86 35.83 4.58
CA LYS A 407 2.70 36.12 5.76
C LYS A 407 2.31 37.42 6.46
N ASP A 408 1.61 38.30 5.76
CA ASP A 408 1.03 39.53 6.28
C ASP A 408 -0.38 39.26 6.80
N GLU A 409 -0.59 39.55 8.09
CA GLU A 409 -1.85 39.37 8.81
C GLU A 409 -3.03 40.17 8.24
N ASN A 410 -2.74 41.23 7.48
CA ASN A 410 -3.74 42.07 6.82
C ASN A 410 -4.24 41.49 5.49
N VAL A 411 -3.59 40.45 4.99
CA VAL A 411 -4.02 39.76 3.76
C VAL A 411 -5.17 38.82 4.11
N LYS A 412 -6.30 38.97 3.40
CA LYS A 412 -7.43 38.02 3.51
C LYS A 412 -6.95 36.60 3.28
N LEU A 413 -7.49 35.66 4.06
CA LEU A 413 -7.25 34.23 3.85
C LEU A 413 -7.50 33.84 2.38
N GLY A 414 -6.53 33.13 1.81
CA GLY A 414 -6.62 32.61 0.44
C GLY A 414 -7.63 31.45 0.28
N ALA A 415 -8.17 30.94 1.38
CA ALA A 415 -9.16 29.87 1.43
C ALA A 415 -10.33 30.25 2.35
N TYR A 416 -11.49 29.67 2.07
CA TYR A 416 -12.62 29.69 3.01
C TYR A 416 -12.42 28.62 4.08
N THR A 417 -12.91 28.86 5.29
CA THR A 417 -12.79 27.94 6.43
C THR A 417 -13.96 26.96 6.44
N ASN A 418 -14.01 26.00 5.52
CA ASN A 418 -15.07 24.97 5.50
C ASN A 418 -15.02 24.06 6.72
N PHE A 419 -13.83 23.88 7.33
CA PHE A 419 -13.70 23.15 8.59
C PHE A 419 -14.53 23.75 9.73
N ALA A 420 -14.91 25.03 9.64
CA ALA A 420 -15.68 25.73 10.66
C ALA A 420 -17.08 25.12 10.91
N LEU A 421 -17.59 24.32 9.98
CA LEU A 421 -18.86 23.59 10.15
C LEU A 421 -18.74 22.39 11.11
N TYR A 422 -17.53 22.06 11.57
CA TYR A 422 -17.25 20.90 12.40
C TYR A 422 -16.64 21.31 13.75
N TYR A 423 -16.83 20.46 14.77
CA TYR A 423 -16.27 20.66 16.10
C TYR A 423 -14.74 20.68 16.10
N ALA A 424 -14.15 21.43 17.05
CA ALA A 424 -12.72 21.67 17.13
C ALA A 424 -11.88 20.38 17.09
N GLY A 425 -12.33 19.32 17.78
CA GLY A 425 -11.63 18.03 17.83
C GLY A 425 -11.36 17.35 16.48
N ARG A 426 -12.05 17.74 15.39
CA ARG A 426 -11.77 17.25 14.03
C ARG A 426 -10.70 18.07 13.29
N ALA A 427 -10.56 19.36 13.61
CA ALA A 427 -9.67 20.29 12.92
C ALA A 427 -8.36 20.55 13.67
N GLU A 428 -8.38 20.58 15.00
CA GLU A 428 -7.19 20.78 15.85
C GLU A 428 -6.01 19.84 15.56
N PRO A 429 -6.21 18.54 15.23
CA PRO A 429 -5.10 17.66 14.85
C PRO A 429 -4.25 18.20 13.69
N ALA A 430 -4.85 18.90 12.72
CA ALA A 430 -4.09 19.51 11.62
C ALA A 430 -3.23 20.69 12.09
N PHE A 431 -3.78 21.56 12.95
CA PHE A 431 -3.01 22.66 13.53
C PHE A 431 -1.85 22.16 14.41
N LEU A 432 -2.05 21.09 15.17
CA LEU A 432 -1.01 20.45 15.97
C LEU A 432 0.07 19.81 15.11
N THR A 433 -0.32 19.18 13.99
CA THR A 433 0.64 18.54 13.06
C THR A 433 1.68 19.56 12.56
N LEU A 434 1.31 20.80 12.27
CA LEU A 434 2.25 21.84 11.84
C LEU A 434 3.18 22.33 12.95
N LEU A 435 2.85 22.10 14.22
CA LEU A 435 3.74 22.39 15.36
C LEU A 435 4.67 21.21 15.68
N ASP A 436 4.21 19.99 15.42
CA ASP A 436 4.87 18.75 15.84
C ASP A 436 5.69 18.09 14.71
N ASP A 437 5.34 18.30 13.44
CA ASP A 437 6.00 17.74 12.26
C ASP A 437 6.76 18.84 11.48
N PRO A 438 8.11 18.89 11.58
CA PRO A 438 8.91 19.89 10.88
C PRO A 438 8.88 19.73 9.35
N VAL A 439 8.59 18.53 8.83
CA VAL A 439 8.48 18.29 7.38
C VAL A 439 7.18 18.89 6.86
N ALA A 440 6.07 18.64 7.56
CA ALA A 440 4.78 19.27 7.25
C ALA A 440 4.88 20.80 7.33
N ARG A 441 5.52 21.29 8.39
CA ARG A 441 5.80 22.71 8.62
C ARG A 441 6.54 23.35 7.46
N ALA A 442 7.67 22.77 7.06
CA ALA A 442 8.52 23.30 6.00
C ALA A 442 7.80 23.32 4.63
N ALA A 443 7.02 22.28 4.32
CA ALA A 443 6.32 22.18 3.04
C ALA A 443 5.15 23.18 2.93
N LEU A 444 4.33 23.28 3.98
CA LEU A 444 3.07 24.02 3.94
C LEU A 444 3.24 25.49 4.33
N PHE A 445 4.21 25.84 5.19
CA PHE A 445 4.39 27.22 5.64
C PHE A 445 5.86 27.60 5.90
N SER A 446 6.38 28.51 5.08
CA SER A 446 7.79 28.93 5.13
C SER A 446 8.07 30.15 6.04
N GLY A 447 7.09 30.57 6.85
CA GLY A 447 7.21 31.73 7.75
C GLY A 447 7.66 31.34 9.17
N THR A 448 7.89 32.35 10.00
CA THR A 448 8.24 32.22 11.41
C THR A 448 7.08 31.71 12.26
N ASP A 449 7.34 31.36 13.52
CA ASP A 449 6.28 30.97 14.47
C ASP A 449 5.34 32.12 14.80
N THR A 450 5.84 33.35 14.85
CA THR A 450 5.00 34.54 15.02
C THR A 450 4.02 34.72 13.85
N GLU A 451 4.52 34.54 12.62
CA GLU A 451 3.67 34.62 11.41
C GLU A 451 2.65 33.47 11.39
N LEU A 452 3.04 32.24 11.77
CA LEU A 452 2.09 31.13 11.86
C LEU A 452 1.03 31.35 12.93
N ALA A 453 1.42 31.83 14.10
CA ALA A 453 0.49 32.16 15.17
C ALA A 453 -0.54 33.21 14.69
N ALA A 454 -0.11 34.19 13.90
CA ALA A 454 -1.00 35.16 13.26
C ALA A 454 -1.98 34.49 12.28
N VAL A 455 -1.51 33.54 11.45
CA VAL A 455 -2.38 32.74 10.57
C VAL A 455 -3.40 31.95 11.38
N TYR A 456 -2.99 31.31 12.49
CA TYR A 456 -3.89 30.54 13.35
C TYR A 456 -4.97 31.44 13.97
N ARG A 457 -4.59 32.63 14.46
CA ARG A 457 -5.55 33.63 14.95
C ARG A 457 -6.52 34.06 13.86
N HIS A 458 -6.03 34.36 12.66
CA HIS A 458 -6.88 34.80 11.55
C HIS A 458 -7.87 33.71 11.13
N MET A 459 -7.40 32.45 10.99
CA MET A 459 -8.25 31.31 10.69
C MET A 459 -9.28 31.04 11.79
N ASN A 460 -8.89 31.13 13.07
CA ASN A 460 -9.79 30.98 14.21
C ASN A 460 -10.90 32.03 14.19
N THR A 461 -10.55 33.31 14.04
CA THR A 461 -11.52 34.42 13.97
C THR A 461 -12.45 34.30 12.75
N ALA A 462 -11.92 33.88 11.59
CA ALA A 462 -12.74 33.63 10.42
C ALA A 462 -13.71 32.46 10.65
N ALA A 463 -13.23 31.35 11.20
CA ALA A 463 -14.04 30.16 11.47
C ALA A 463 -15.17 30.45 12.47
N ILE A 464 -14.91 31.16 13.57
CA ILE A 464 -15.94 31.54 14.56
C ILE A 464 -17.07 32.35 13.90
N ARG A 465 -16.74 33.27 12.97
CA ARG A 465 -17.74 34.07 12.25
C ARG A 465 -18.62 33.23 11.34
N GLU A 466 -18.04 32.22 10.69
CA GLU A 466 -18.76 31.32 9.78
C GLU A 466 -19.56 30.24 10.53
N ALA A 467 -19.08 29.78 11.69
CA ALA A 467 -19.68 28.71 12.49
C ALA A 467 -20.95 29.13 13.26
N PHE A 468 -21.22 30.44 13.39
CA PHE A 468 -22.36 30.98 14.15
C PHE A 468 -23.72 30.41 13.71
N ALA A 469 -23.85 29.99 12.46
CA ALA A 469 -25.08 29.39 11.93
C ALA A 469 -25.17 27.85 12.09
N PHE A 470 -24.11 27.18 12.56
CA PHE A 470 -23.96 25.71 12.44
C PHE A 470 -23.61 24.99 13.74
N ASN A 471 -23.41 25.69 14.87
CA ASN A 471 -22.91 25.10 16.12
C ASN A 471 -21.65 24.24 15.91
N GLY A 472 -20.76 24.69 15.00
CA GLY A 472 -19.52 24.01 14.63
C GLY A 472 -18.35 24.50 15.47
N TRP A 473 -17.37 25.13 14.82
CA TRP A 473 -16.16 25.66 15.45
C TRP A 473 -16.44 26.83 16.40
N ASP A 474 -16.02 26.71 17.65
CA ASP A 474 -16.15 27.72 18.71
C ASP A 474 -14.79 28.27 19.20
N GLY A 475 -13.69 27.66 18.77
CA GLY A 475 -12.34 28.12 19.09
C GLY A 475 -11.35 26.95 19.20
N PHE A 476 -10.11 27.28 19.54
CA PHE A 476 -9.16 26.27 20.00
C PHE A 476 -9.52 25.82 21.41
N GLU A 477 -9.73 24.52 21.60
CA GLU A 477 -9.92 23.84 22.88
C GLU A 477 -8.58 23.34 23.44
N ASN A 478 -7.63 22.97 22.58
CA ASN A 478 -6.33 22.46 22.99
C ASN A 478 -5.45 23.56 23.62
N PRO A 479 -4.98 23.41 24.87
CA PRO A 479 -4.18 24.43 25.55
C PRO A 479 -2.89 24.85 24.81
N ARG A 480 -2.26 23.93 24.05
CA ARG A 480 -1.07 24.24 23.24
C ARG A 480 -1.42 25.19 22.10
N LEU A 481 -2.55 24.97 21.42
CA LEU A 481 -3.01 25.83 20.33
C LEU A 481 -3.47 27.19 20.84
N VAL A 482 -4.20 27.22 21.97
CA VAL A 482 -4.56 28.48 22.65
C VAL A 482 -3.31 29.28 23.02
N SER A 483 -2.31 28.63 23.62
CA SER A 483 -1.06 29.30 24.00
C SER A 483 -0.24 29.75 22.79
N PHE A 484 -0.22 28.97 21.70
CA PHE A 484 0.55 29.29 20.51
C PHE A 484 -0.08 30.42 19.70
N ALA A 485 -1.38 30.34 19.44
CA ALA A 485 -2.12 31.38 18.73
C ALA A 485 -2.20 32.66 19.56
N GLY A 486 -2.23 32.59 20.90
CA GLY A 486 -2.45 33.75 21.76
C GLY A 486 -3.90 34.23 21.73
N ALA A 487 -4.25 35.18 22.61
CA ALA A 487 -5.59 35.77 22.63
C ALA A 487 -5.83 36.57 21.34
N ALA A 488 -7.04 36.45 20.76
CA ALA A 488 -7.48 37.39 19.74
C ALA A 488 -7.58 38.78 20.40
N GLU A 489 -6.75 39.72 19.97
CA GLU A 489 -6.98 41.13 20.34
C GLU A 489 -8.30 41.57 19.68
N ASN A 490 -9.24 42.00 20.53
CA ASN A 490 -10.62 42.35 20.17
C ASN A 490 -10.72 43.49 19.16
#